data_AF-A0A6P7TWF9-F1
#
_entry.id   AF-A0A6P7TWF9-F1
#
_cell.length_a   1.000
_cell.length_b   1.000
_cell.length_c   1.000
_cell.angle_alpha   90.00
_cell.angle_beta   90.00
_cell.angle_gamma   90.00
#
_symmetry.space_group_name_H-M   'P 1'
#
loop_
_entity.id
_entity.type
_entity.pdbx_description
1 polymer ?
#
loop_
_entity_poly.entity_id
_entity_poly.type
_entity_poly.pdbx_seq_one_letter_code
_entity_poly.pdbx_strand_id
1 'polypeptide(L)'
;MEKFYTTLHSTIEQVPLHNFLVIAGDLNARLGPDETKFTFNSKTNRNGEMLKDFLEEFNLYTSNNSFMKPKGQLWTFESPLGDRAQIDYLIFRKKWRNSVKDSRSYFSFSSVGSDHRIVSATVKLSLRSSKKTKPHPMKMIDWEEVLSNPDMSKQFTIEVYNTFQSLSTSEIDAENIEEVYSSLIKSIEEVALATLPKKKSRGQSKPSNSPNVIEARNHLKSISLAYHRSPSQSLKIQLIAAKKNLP
;
A
#
# COMPACT_ATOMS: atom_id res chain seq x y z
N MET A 1 20.46 22.13 -15.93
CA MET A 1 19.11 21.76 -16.40
C MET A 1 19.14 20.57 -17.34
N GLU A 2 19.96 20.60 -18.39
CA GLU A 2 20.07 19.49 -19.34
C GLU A 2 20.41 18.17 -18.67
N LYS A 3 21.43 18.14 -17.80
CA LYS A 3 21.79 16.97 -16.98
C LYS A 3 20.62 16.41 -16.14
N PHE A 4 19.73 17.26 -15.61
CA PHE A 4 18.59 16.80 -14.82
C PHE A 4 17.60 16.03 -15.69
N TYR A 5 17.19 16.60 -16.83
CA TYR A 5 16.25 15.93 -17.75
C TYR A 5 16.88 14.70 -18.40
N THR A 6 18.19 14.70 -18.71
CA THR A 6 18.91 13.50 -19.18
C THR A 6 18.88 12.38 -18.14
N THR A 7 19.19 12.68 -16.87
CA THR A 7 19.13 11.67 -15.80
C THR A 7 17.70 11.18 -15.59
N LEU A 8 16.72 12.09 -15.56
CA LEU A 8 15.31 11.75 -15.39
C LEU A 8 14.80 10.84 -16.52
N HIS A 9 15.18 11.15 -17.76
CA HIS A 9 14.88 10.36 -18.96
C HIS A 9 15.40 8.92 -18.82
N SER A 10 16.72 8.75 -18.61
CA SER A 10 17.33 7.43 -18.43
C SER A 10 16.76 6.63 -17.24
N THR A 11 16.28 7.32 -16.20
CA THR A 11 15.67 6.68 -15.03
C THR A 11 14.29 6.10 -15.37
N ILE A 12 13.50 6.81 -16.18
CA ILE A 12 12.15 6.36 -16.54
C ILE A 12 12.18 5.20 -17.53
N GLU A 13 13.15 5.19 -18.45
CA GLU A 13 13.35 4.08 -19.39
C GLU A 13 13.56 2.74 -18.66
N GLN A 14 14.21 2.77 -17.50
CA GLN A 14 14.45 1.59 -16.67
C GLN A 14 13.17 1.08 -15.97
N VAL A 15 12.11 1.88 -15.90
CA VAL A 15 10.87 1.51 -15.20
C VAL A 15 9.90 0.82 -16.16
N PRO A 16 9.53 -0.47 -15.95
CA PRO A 16 8.64 -1.20 -16.85
C PRO A 16 7.30 -0.49 -17.08
N LEU A 17 6.83 -0.40 -18.32
CA LEU A 17 5.63 0.35 -18.73
C LEU A 17 4.34 -0.04 -17.98
N HIS A 18 4.25 -1.28 -17.51
CA HIS A 18 3.10 -1.78 -16.78
C HIS A 18 3.07 -1.36 -15.30
N ASN A 19 4.20 -0.87 -14.75
CA ASN A 19 4.27 -0.43 -13.36
C ASN A 19 3.49 0.86 -13.14
N PHE A 20 3.01 1.01 -11.91
CA PHE A 20 2.53 2.29 -11.41
C PHE A 20 3.74 3.20 -11.18
N LEU A 21 3.74 4.37 -11.84
CA LEU A 21 4.82 5.36 -11.78
C LEU A 21 4.23 6.70 -11.36
N VAL A 22 4.90 7.33 -10.40
CA VAL A 22 4.64 8.70 -9.96
C VAL A 22 5.96 9.44 -9.90
N ILE A 23 6.02 10.63 -10.48
CA ILE A 23 7.13 11.56 -10.32
C ILE A 23 6.58 12.75 -9.56
N ALA A 24 7.26 13.15 -8.49
CA ALA A 24 6.80 14.20 -7.60
C ALA A 24 7.97 15.11 -7.26
N GLY A 25 7.76 16.43 -7.34
CA GLY A 25 8.76 17.39 -6.87
C GLY A 25 8.58 18.78 -7.45
N ASP A 26 9.48 19.66 -7.02
CA ASP A 26 9.68 20.98 -7.61
C ASP A 26 10.48 20.84 -8.90
N LEU A 27 9.83 21.13 -10.03
CA LEU A 27 10.47 21.09 -11.35
C LEU A 27 10.90 22.47 -11.81
N ASN A 28 10.62 23.52 -11.02
CA ASN A 28 10.79 24.92 -11.40
C ASN A 28 10.15 25.24 -12.78
N ALA A 29 9.13 24.47 -13.14
CA ALA A 29 8.41 24.57 -14.40
C ALA A 29 7.12 25.36 -14.18
N ARG A 30 6.80 26.27 -15.09
CA ARG A 30 5.50 26.96 -15.11
C ARG A 30 4.80 26.57 -16.38
N LEU A 31 3.62 25.97 -16.26
CA LEU A 31 2.76 25.62 -17.39
C LEU A 31 1.68 26.68 -17.58
N GLY A 32 1.57 27.27 -18.78
CA GLY A 32 0.56 28.27 -19.13
C GLY A 32 -0.74 27.67 -19.69
N PRO A 33 -1.79 28.49 -19.85
CA PRO A 33 -3.14 28.04 -20.19
C PRO A 33 -3.32 27.57 -21.64
N ASP A 34 -2.36 27.86 -22.54
CA ASP A 34 -2.48 27.56 -23.97
C ASP A 34 -2.73 26.06 -24.23
N GLU A 35 -2.01 25.20 -23.50
CA GLU A 35 -2.09 23.75 -23.65
C GLU A 35 -2.34 23.01 -22.32
N THR A 36 -2.22 23.71 -21.19
CA THR A 36 -2.41 23.13 -19.85
C THR A 36 -3.67 23.67 -19.19
N LYS A 37 -4.66 22.79 -19.02
CA LYS A 37 -5.92 23.13 -18.33
C LYS A 37 -5.68 23.34 -16.84
N PHE A 38 -6.55 24.13 -16.20
CA PHE A 38 -6.57 24.32 -14.74
C PHE A 38 -5.20 24.70 -14.13
N THR A 39 -4.36 25.40 -14.89
CA THR A 39 -3.09 25.92 -14.38
C THR A 39 -3.29 27.19 -13.56
N PHE A 40 -2.39 27.44 -12.61
CA PHE A 40 -2.30 28.72 -11.92
C PHE A 40 -1.53 29.77 -12.73
N ASN A 41 -0.51 29.33 -13.48
CA ASN A 41 0.44 30.25 -14.10
C ASN A 41 -0.18 30.89 -15.36
N SER A 42 0.18 32.14 -15.62
CA SER A 42 -0.31 32.89 -16.78
C SER A 42 0.40 32.55 -18.09
N LYS A 43 1.65 32.08 -18.01
CA LYS A 43 2.49 31.75 -19.17
C LYS A 43 3.36 30.53 -18.88
N THR A 44 3.71 29.81 -19.94
CA THR A 44 4.70 28.73 -19.86
C THR A 44 6.10 29.34 -19.82
N ASN A 45 6.97 28.86 -18.92
CA ASN A 45 8.39 29.23 -18.92
C ASN A 45 9.23 28.19 -19.67
N ARG A 46 10.53 28.44 -19.88
CA ARG A 46 11.42 27.49 -20.58
C ARG A 46 11.39 26.06 -20.00
N ASN A 47 11.38 25.94 -18.68
CA ASN A 47 11.30 24.64 -18.00
C ASN A 47 9.93 23.98 -18.18
N GLY A 48 8.87 24.79 -18.33
CA GLY A 48 7.53 24.35 -18.67
C GLY A 48 7.47 23.72 -20.05
N GLU A 49 8.14 24.30 -21.06
CA GLU A 49 8.22 23.69 -22.39
C GLU A 49 8.99 22.36 -22.35
N MET A 50 10.15 22.32 -21.69
CA MET A 50 10.90 21.07 -21.49
C MET A 50 10.07 20.00 -20.76
N LEU A 51 9.28 20.42 -19.76
CA LEU A 51 8.37 19.52 -19.06
C LEU A 51 7.28 18.99 -19.99
N LYS A 52 6.68 19.83 -20.85
CA LYS A 52 5.67 19.36 -21.80
C LYS A 52 6.23 18.34 -22.77
N ASP A 53 7.39 18.60 -23.35
CA ASP A 53 8.06 17.68 -24.28
C ASP A 53 8.27 16.31 -23.60
N PHE A 54 8.78 16.34 -22.38
CA PHE A 54 9.00 15.15 -21.56
C PHE A 54 7.69 14.42 -21.19
N LEU A 55 6.63 15.16 -20.87
CA LEU A 55 5.32 14.57 -20.56
C LEU A 55 4.74 13.86 -21.79
N GLU A 56 4.90 14.44 -22.97
CA GLU A 56 4.38 13.86 -24.20
C GLU A 56 5.20 12.64 -24.63
N GLU A 57 6.54 12.72 -24.59
CA GLU A 57 7.46 11.62 -24.91
C GLU A 57 7.17 10.35 -24.10
N PHE A 58 7.03 10.47 -22.78
CA PHE A 58 6.81 9.32 -21.89
C PHE A 58 5.33 8.99 -21.63
N ASN A 59 4.41 9.62 -22.37
CA ASN A 59 2.97 9.44 -22.22
C ASN A 59 2.51 9.65 -20.75
N LEU A 60 2.99 10.74 -20.16
CA LEU A 60 2.72 11.18 -18.79
C LEU A 60 1.72 12.35 -18.77
N TYR A 61 1.22 12.69 -17.58
CA TYR A 61 0.42 13.88 -17.37
C TYR A 61 0.54 14.39 -15.93
N THR A 62 0.33 15.69 -15.74
CA THR A 62 0.29 16.32 -14.41
C THR A 62 -1.11 16.17 -13.79
N SER A 63 -1.20 15.58 -12.60
CA SER A 63 -2.48 15.46 -11.90
C SER A 63 -2.99 16.80 -11.40
N ASN A 64 -2.09 17.73 -11.02
CA ASN A 64 -2.41 19.08 -10.59
C ASN A 64 -3.31 19.82 -11.59
N ASN A 65 -3.10 19.58 -12.89
CA ASN A 65 -3.77 20.26 -13.99
C ASN A 65 -4.93 19.43 -14.57
N SER A 66 -5.30 18.33 -13.91
CA SER A 66 -6.38 17.43 -14.37
C SER A 66 -7.71 17.68 -13.69
N PHE A 67 -7.72 18.42 -12.58
CA PHE A 67 -8.92 18.67 -11.78
C PHE A 67 -9.20 20.17 -11.72
N MET A 68 -10.46 20.55 -11.94
CA MET A 68 -10.90 21.93 -11.75
C MET A 68 -10.92 22.25 -10.24
N LYS A 69 -10.05 23.16 -9.81
CA LYS A 69 -9.93 23.59 -8.41
C LYS A 69 -10.05 25.11 -8.28
N PRO A 70 -10.46 25.62 -7.10
CA PRO A 70 -10.37 27.05 -6.82
C PRO A 70 -8.94 27.56 -6.97
N LYS A 71 -8.74 28.79 -7.46
CA LYS A 71 -7.40 29.38 -7.67
C LYS A 71 -6.48 29.27 -6.46
N GLY A 72 -7.03 29.41 -5.25
CA GLY A 72 -6.28 29.28 -4.00
C GLY A 72 -5.71 27.89 -3.71
N GLN A 73 -6.12 26.84 -4.44
CA GLN A 73 -5.61 25.46 -4.32
C GLN A 73 -4.71 25.04 -5.48
N LEU A 74 -4.47 25.92 -6.46
CA LEU A 74 -3.68 25.60 -7.65
C LEU A 74 -2.19 25.94 -7.48
N TRP A 75 -1.88 27.04 -6.82
CA TRP A 75 -0.49 27.46 -6.59
C TRP A 75 0.17 26.63 -5.49
N THR A 76 1.49 26.49 -5.60
CA THR A 76 2.31 25.61 -4.77
C THR A 76 3.46 26.35 -4.10
N PHE A 77 3.83 27.52 -4.58
CA PHE A 77 4.93 28.32 -4.05
C PHE A 77 4.52 29.79 -3.88
N GLU A 78 5.01 30.43 -2.82
CA GLU A 78 4.89 31.87 -2.57
C GLU A 78 6.27 32.47 -2.28
N SER A 79 6.67 33.43 -3.10
CA SER A 79 7.94 34.15 -2.91
C SER A 79 7.88 35.07 -1.68
N PRO A 80 9.03 35.51 -1.14
CA PRO A 80 9.08 36.50 -0.06
C PRO A 80 8.36 37.83 -0.39
N LEU A 81 8.19 38.15 -1.68
CA LEU A 81 7.50 39.35 -2.17
C LEU A 81 5.98 39.16 -2.31
N GLY A 82 5.46 37.96 -2.05
CA GLY A 82 4.04 37.62 -2.16
C GLY A 82 3.61 37.10 -3.54
N ASP A 83 4.52 37.03 -4.52
CA ASP A 83 4.22 36.41 -5.81
C ASP A 83 4.03 34.91 -5.67
N ARG A 84 2.99 34.38 -6.32
CA ARG A 84 2.64 32.96 -6.26
C ARG A 84 2.91 32.28 -7.59
N ALA A 85 3.26 31.00 -7.53
CA ALA A 85 3.43 30.16 -8.71
C ALA A 85 2.98 28.72 -8.45
N GLN A 86 2.67 28.00 -9.52
CA GLN A 86 2.56 26.54 -9.51
C GLN A 86 3.83 25.99 -10.16
N ILE A 87 4.70 25.37 -9.36
CA ILE A 87 5.99 24.80 -9.80
C ILE A 87 6.23 23.36 -9.30
N ASP A 88 5.41 22.92 -8.34
CA ASP A 88 5.42 21.56 -7.80
C ASP A 88 4.36 20.70 -8.48
N TYR A 89 4.78 19.57 -9.05
CA TYR A 89 3.90 18.70 -9.82
C TYR A 89 3.92 17.26 -9.33
N LEU A 90 2.75 16.63 -9.38
CA LEU A 90 2.60 15.19 -9.31
C LEU A 90 2.29 14.69 -10.73
N ILE A 91 3.17 13.87 -11.28
CA ILE A 91 3.12 13.39 -12.66
C ILE A 91 2.90 11.88 -12.65
N PHE A 92 1.96 11.43 -13.47
CA PHE A 92 1.57 10.02 -13.57
C PHE A 92 1.56 9.57 -15.03
N ARG A 93 1.72 8.28 -15.27
CA ARG A 93 1.46 7.71 -16.61
C ARG A 93 -0.01 7.85 -16.99
N LYS A 94 -0.31 8.25 -18.23
CA LYS A 94 -1.69 8.40 -18.74
C LYS A 94 -2.51 7.11 -18.58
N LYS A 95 -1.88 5.93 -18.64
CA LYS A 95 -2.52 4.62 -18.35
C LYS A 95 -3.23 4.57 -16.98
N TRP A 96 -2.67 5.23 -15.96
CA TRP A 96 -3.20 5.25 -14.60
C TRP A 96 -4.10 6.46 -14.32
N ARG A 97 -4.50 7.22 -15.35
CA ARG A 97 -5.31 8.43 -15.19
C ARG A 97 -6.59 8.18 -14.41
N ASN A 98 -7.29 7.08 -14.69
CA ASN A 98 -8.52 6.71 -14.00
C ASN A 98 -8.30 6.30 -12.54
N SER A 99 -7.08 6.00 -12.12
CA SER A 99 -6.75 5.68 -10.73
C SER A 99 -6.58 6.94 -9.88
N VAL A 100 -6.17 8.06 -10.46
CA VAL A 100 -6.06 9.33 -9.75
C VAL A 100 -7.45 9.95 -9.62
N LYS A 101 -7.90 10.18 -8.39
CA LYS A 101 -9.26 10.64 -8.05
C LYS A 101 -9.32 12.10 -7.66
N ASP A 102 -8.22 12.63 -7.14
CA ASP A 102 -8.11 14.05 -6.84
C ASP A 102 -6.64 14.48 -6.83
N SER A 103 -6.38 15.77 -7.05
CA SER A 103 -5.09 16.42 -6.87
C SER A 103 -5.30 17.86 -6.44
N ARG A 104 -4.65 18.29 -5.35
CA ARG A 104 -4.75 19.66 -4.83
C ARG A 104 -3.57 20.06 -3.96
N SER A 105 -3.32 21.36 -3.88
CA SER A 105 -2.41 21.96 -2.90
C SER A 105 -3.15 22.30 -1.61
N TYR A 106 -2.53 22.01 -0.46
CA TYR A 106 -3.07 22.36 0.85
C TYR A 106 -2.35 23.58 1.45
N PHE A 107 -3.04 24.27 2.35
CA PHE A 107 -2.46 25.34 3.16
C PHE A 107 -1.57 24.72 4.25
N SER A 108 -0.25 24.71 4.06
CA SER A 108 0.73 24.17 5.01
C SER A 108 1.69 25.21 5.61
N PHE A 109 1.60 26.47 5.18
CA PHE A 109 2.51 27.55 5.57
C PHE A 109 2.64 27.73 7.08
N SER A 110 1.51 27.77 7.79
CA SER A 110 1.47 28.01 9.24
C SER A 110 2.02 26.86 10.08
N SER A 111 2.16 25.66 9.52
CA SER A 111 2.63 24.46 10.24
C SER A 111 4.04 24.02 9.87
N VAL A 112 4.57 24.43 8.71
CA VAL A 112 5.86 23.93 8.17
C VAL A 112 6.92 25.02 8.02
N GLY A 113 6.54 26.31 7.93
CA GLY A 113 7.51 27.41 7.80
C GLY A 113 8.28 27.42 6.46
N SER A 114 7.77 26.74 5.43
CA SER A 114 8.32 26.73 4.07
C SER A 114 7.54 27.67 3.16
N ASP A 115 8.22 28.23 2.16
CA ASP A 115 7.69 28.93 0.98
C ASP A 115 6.88 28.01 0.02
N HIS A 116 6.97 26.69 0.19
CA HIS A 116 6.21 25.69 -0.57
C HIS A 116 4.98 25.14 0.18
N ARG A 117 3.97 24.78 -0.61
CA ARG A 117 2.76 24.07 -0.18
C ARG A 117 2.86 22.59 -0.44
N ILE A 118 2.25 21.82 0.44
CA ILE A 118 2.06 20.39 0.23
C ILE A 118 1.08 20.16 -0.93
N VAL A 119 1.57 19.50 -1.97
CA VAL A 119 0.75 18.97 -3.07
C VAL A 119 0.39 17.52 -2.76
N SER A 120 -0.87 17.16 -2.94
CA SER A 120 -1.37 15.82 -2.63
C SER A 120 -2.28 15.33 -3.75
N ALA A 121 -2.19 14.03 -4.04
CA ALA A 121 -3.10 13.33 -4.93
C ALA A 121 -3.73 12.12 -4.22
N THR A 122 -5.02 11.91 -4.47
CA THR A 122 -5.75 10.73 -4.02
C THR A 122 -5.71 9.68 -5.12
N VAL A 123 -5.13 8.51 -4.85
CA VAL A 123 -5.01 7.42 -5.83
C VAL A 123 -5.77 6.19 -5.35
N LYS A 124 -6.58 5.60 -6.25
CA LYS A 124 -7.26 4.32 -6.05
C LYS A 124 -6.73 3.30 -7.05
N LEU A 125 -5.92 2.38 -6.55
CA LEU A 125 -5.35 1.28 -7.34
C LEU A 125 -6.21 0.03 -7.20
N SER A 126 -6.50 -0.62 -8.32
CA SER A 126 -7.06 -1.98 -8.36
C SER A 126 -5.94 -2.90 -8.79
N LEU A 127 -5.22 -3.45 -7.82
CA LEU A 127 -4.12 -4.38 -8.06
C LEU A 127 -4.66 -5.80 -7.98
N ARG A 128 -4.27 -6.64 -8.95
CA ARG A 128 -4.52 -8.08 -8.83
C ARG A 128 -3.67 -8.60 -7.68
N SER A 129 -4.30 -9.08 -6.62
CA SER A 129 -3.57 -9.85 -5.60
C SER A 129 -3.00 -11.09 -6.29
N SER A 130 -1.71 -11.33 -6.11
CA SER A 130 -1.19 -12.67 -6.33
C SER A 130 -1.97 -13.63 -5.42
N LYS A 131 -2.30 -14.82 -5.93
CA LYS A 131 -2.82 -15.88 -5.06
C LYS A 131 -1.75 -16.11 -4.01
N LYS A 132 -2.09 -16.03 -2.73
CA LYS A 132 -1.16 -16.46 -1.68
C LYS A 132 -0.75 -17.89 -1.99
N THR A 133 0.54 -18.14 -2.13
CA THR A 133 1.05 -19.51 -2.25
C THR A 133 0.54 -20.27 -1.04
N LYS A 134 -0.19 -21.37 -1.28
CA LYS A 134 -0.62 -22.24 -0.19
C LYS A 134 0.65 -22.74 0.51
N PRO A 135 0.78 -22.57 1.84
CA PRO A 135 1.93 -23.10 2.54
C PRO A 135 1.97 -24.62 2.36
N HIS A 136 3.18 -25.19 2.40
CA HIS A 136 3.35 -26.64 2.39
C HIS A 136 2.48 -27.26 3.50
N PRO A 137 1.72 -28.35 3.24
CA PRO A 137 0.82 -28.94 4.23
C PRO A 137 1.48 -29.24 5.58
N MET A 138 2.74 -29.68 5.59
CA MET A 138 3.56 -29.89 6.80
C MET A 138 3.68 -28.65 7.70
N LYS A 139 3.65 -27.44 7.13
CA LYS A 139 3.69 -26.18 7.91
C LYS A 139 2.37 -25.90 8.65
N MET A 140 1.31 -26.60 8.27
CA MET A 140 0.00 -26.48 8.90
C MET A 140 -0.17 -27.43 10.08
N ILE A 141 0.75 -28.37 10.31
CA ILE A 141 0.70 -29.29 11.45
C ILE A 141 0.96 -28.53 12.75
N ASP A 142 0.19 -28.83 13.79
CA ASP A 142 0.36 -28.26 15.12
C ASP A 142 1.38 -29.07 15.94
N TRP A 143 2.66 -28.87 15.63
CA TRP A 143 3.74 -29.57 16.33
C TRP A 143 3.75 -29.31 17.83
N GLU A 144 3.25 -28.16 18.31
CA GLU A 144 3.19 -27.87 19.75
C GLU A 144 2.22 -28.80 20.47
N GLU A 145 1.05 -29.07 19.86
CA GLU A 145 0.09 -30.04 20.38
C GLU A 145 0.65 -31.47 20.36
N VAL A 146 1.37 -31.83 19.29
CA VAL A 146 2.02 -33.15 19.15
C VAL A 146 3.08 -33.36 20.22
N LEU A 147 3.91 -32.36 20.49
CA LEU A 147 4.93 -32.44 21.56
C LEU A 147 4.30 -32.47 22.96
N SER A 148 3.15 -31.83 23.14
CA SER A 148 2.47 -31.76 24.45
C SER A 148 1.71 -33.04 24.81
N ASN A 149 1.40 -33.91 23.84
CA ASN A 149 0.66 -35.16 24.04
C ASN A 149 1.57 -36.40 23.82
N PRO A 150 2.08 -37.03 24.89
CA PRO A 150 2.98 -38.18 24.79
C PRO A 150 2.40 -39.38 24.06
N ASP A 151 1.09 -39.63 24.18
CA ASP A 151 0.44 -40.78 23.54
C ASP A 151 0.35 -40.58 22.02
N MET A 152 0.02 -39.36 21.59
CA MET A 152 0.01 -38.98 20.18
C MET A 152 1.41 -39.09 19.57
N SER A 153 2.45 -38.61 20.27
CA SER A 153 3.83 -38.74 19.81
C SER A 153 4.27 -40.20 19.67
N LYS A 154 3.85 -41.09 20.59
CA LYS A 154 4.16 -42.52 20.53
C LYS A 154 3.45 -43.20 19.35
N GLN A 155 2.15 -42.93 19.18
CA GLN A 155 1.38 -43.47 18.06
C GLN A 155 1.96 -43.03 16.72
N PHE A 156 2.28 -41.74 16.58
CA PHE A 156 2.94 -41.19 15.40
C PHE A 156 4.26 -41.91 15.10
N THR A 157 5.10 -42.14 16.11
CA THR A 157 6.39 -42.83 15.94
C THR A 157 6.21 -44.28 15.47
N ILE A 158 5.26 -45.01 16.05
CA ILE A 158 4.96 -46.39 15.66
C ILE A 158 4.46 -46.44 14.21
N GLU A 159 3.59 -45.52 13.84
CA GLU A 159 2.99 -45.49 12.51
C GLU A 159 3.99 -45.07 11.43
N VAL A 160 4.87 -44.11 11.72
CA VAL A 160 6.01 -43.78 10.85
C VAL A 160 6.92 -45.00 10.67
N TYR A 161 7.24 -45.71 11.75
CA TYR A 161 8.09 -46.90 11.67
C TYR A 161 7.46 -48.00 10.80
N ASN A 162 6.17 -48.29 11.00
CA ASN A 162 5.46 -49.32 10.23
C ASN A 162 5.38 -48.95 8.74
N THR A 163 5.05 -47.69 8.43
CA THR A 163 4.96 -47.19 7.06
C THR A 163 6.34 -47.21 6.38
N PHE A 164 7.39 -46.79 7.10
CA PHE A 164 8.76 -46.82 6.60
C PHE A 164 9.24 -48.24 6.32
N GLN A 165 9.03 -49.18 7.25
CA GLN A 165 9.38 -50.59 7.04
C GLN A 165 8.66 -51.22 5.84
N SER A 166 7.43 -50.78 5.53
CA SER A 166 6.73 -51.23 4.32
C SER A 166 7.28 -50.61 3.03
N LEU A 167 7.93 -49.44 3.11
CA LEU A 167 8.45 -48.69 1.96
C LEU A 167 9.93 -48.99 1.69
N SER A 168 10.73 -49.27 2.71
CA SER A 168 12.15 -49.64 2.58
C SER A 168 12.31 -51.16 2.68
N THR A 169 12.48 -51.83 1.56
CA THR A 169 12.68 -53.30 1.48
C THR A 169 14.14 -53.73 1.38
N SER A 170 15.09 -52.77 1.33
CA SER A 170 16.51 -53.01 1.07
C SER A 170 17.37 -52.75 2.32
N GLU A 171 18.41 -53.56 2.54
CA GLU A 171 19.46 -53.25 3.52
C GLU A 171 20.18 -51.95 3.14
N ILE A 172 20.54 -51.12 4.11
CA ILE A 172 21.18 -49.82 3.84
C ILE A 172 22.60 -50.06 3.32
N ASP A 173 22.90 -49.58 2.10
CA ASP A 173 24.21 -49.64 1.47
C ASP A 173 24.63 -48.26 0.92
N ALA A 174 25.89 -48.14 0.50
CA ALA A 174 26.43 -46.86 0.03
C ALA A 174 25.78 -46.33 -1.26
N GLU A 175 25.10 -47.18 -2.02
CA GLU A 175 24.44 -46.83 -3.28
C GLU A 175 22.97 -46.42 -3.07
N ASN A 176 22.32 -46.89 -2.00
CA ASN A 176 20.89 -46.71 -1.75
C ASN A 176 20.52 -45.72 -0.63
N ILE A 177 21.50 -45.18 0.10
CA ILE A 177 21.29 -44.25 1.23
C ILE A 177 20.32 -43.10 0.88
N GLU A 178 20.43 -42.49 -0.30
CA GLU A 178 19.59 -41.36 -0.71
C GLU A 178 18.13 -41.79 -0.93
N GLU A 179 17.92 -42.99 -1.45
CA GLU A 179 16.59 -43.56 -1.70
C GLU A 179 15.91 -43.97 -0.38
N VAL A 180 16.68 -44.56 0.55
CA VAL A 180 16.22 -44.88 1.90
C VAL A 180 15.86 -43.60 2.65
N TYR A 181 16.68 -42.56 2.58
CA TYR A 181 16.39 -41.26 3.20
C TYR A 181 15.13 -40.62 2.60
N SER A 182 14.98 -40.65 1.28
CA SER A 182 13.78 -40.16 0.59
C SER A 182 12.52 -40.89 1.03
N SER A 183 12.61 -42.22 1.21
CA SER A 183 11.52 -43.06 1.70
C SER A 183 11.14 -42.73 3.14
N LEU A 184 12.11 -42.41 3.99
CA LEU A 184 11.87 -41.96 5.37
C LEU A 184 11.13 -40.61 5.39
N ILE A 185 11.60 -39.63 4.63
CA ILE A 185 10.94 -38.31 4.55
C ILE A 185 9.51 -38.46 4.06
N LYS A 186 9.29 -39.27 3.01
CA LYS A 186 7.95 -39.55 2.48
C LYS A 186 7.04 -40.21 3.52
N SER A 187 7.54 -41.21 4.25
CA SER A 187 6.81 -41.88 5.32
C SER A 187 6.39 -40.91 6.43
N ILE A 188 7.31 -40.03 6.84
CA ILE A 188 7.05 -38.99 7.83
C ILE A 188 5.96 -38.04 7.31
N GLU A 189 6.07 -37.54 6.09
CA GLU A 189 5.08 -36.61 5.52
C GLU A 189 3.69 -37.25 5.39
N GLU A 190 3.61 -38.48 4.89
CA GLU A 190 2.34 -39.19 4.72
C GLU A 190 1.64 -39.43 6.04
N VAL A 191 2.34 -39.99 7.03
CA VAL A 191 1.77 -40.27 8.35
C VAL A 191 1.43 -38.95 9.05
N ALA A 192 2.29 -37.94 8.97
CA ALA A 192 2.07 -36.65 9.62
C ALA A 192 0.82 -35.95 9.08
N LEU A 193 0.58 -36.01 7.78
CA LEU A 193 -0.60 -35.39 7.16
C LEU A 193 -1.89 -36.19 7.38
N ALA A 194 -1.79 -37.50 7.60
CA ALA A 194 -2.93 -38.37 7.86
C ALA A 194 -3.40 -38.33 9.32
N THR A 195 -2.47 -38.24 10.27
CA THR A 195 -2.75 -38.50 11.70
C THR A 195 -2.69 -37.26 12.57
N LEU A 196 -1.86 -36.26 12.24
CA LEU A 196 -1.56 -35.16 13.15
C LEU A 196 -2.57 -33.99 13.02
N PRO A 197 -2.85 -33.30 14.14
CA PRO A 197 -3.73 -32.14 14.13
C PRO A 197 -3.14 -30.99 13.33
N LYS A 198 -4.02 -30.24 12.65
CA LYS A 198 -3.66 -29.02 11.94
C LYS A 198 -3.88 -27.81 12.83
N LYS A 199 -2.97 -26.84 12.75
CA LYS A 199 -3.07 -25.55 13.43
C LYS A 199 -4.43 -24.92 13.16
N LYS A 200 -5.11 -24.57 14.25
CA LYS A 200 -6.39 -23.88 14.17
C LYS A 200 -6.20 -22.52 13.48
N SER A 201 -7.01 -22.25 12.47
CA SER A 201 -7.01 -20.94 11.81
C SER A 201 -7.38 -19.87 12.84
N ARG A 202 -6.46 -18.98 13.16
CA ARG A 202 -6.78 -17.77 13.92
C ARG A 202 -7.55 -16.86 12.97
N GLY A 203 -8.85 -16.69 13.23
CA GLY A 203 -9.66 -15.71 12.52
C GLY A 203 -8.98 -14.34 12.58
N GLN A 204 -8.92 -13.63 11.44
CA GLN A 204 -8.39 -12.27 11.44
C GLN A 204 -9.30 -11.40 12.31
N SER A 205 -8.80 -10.95 13.46
CA SER A 205 -9.48 -9.94 14.25
C SER A 205 -9.52 -8.65 13.43
N LYS A 206 -10.70 -8.25 12.95
CA LYS A 206 -10.85 -6.95 12.29
C LYS A 206 -10.63 -5.88 13.36
N PRO A 207 -9.63 -4.98 13.21
CA PRO A 207 -9.39 -3.92 14.20
C PRO A 207 -10.65 -3.08 14.46
N SER A 208 -11.48 -2.91 13.41
CA SER A 208 -12.79 -2.25 13.46
C SER A 208 -13.77 -2.84 14.48
N ASN A 209 -13.59 -4.10 14.89
CA ASN A 209 -14.45 -4.82 15.81
C ASN A 209 -13.85 -4.93 17.21
N SER A 210 -12.72 -4.25 17.48
CA SER A 210 -12.20 -4.18 18.84
C SER A 210 -13.20 -3.43 19.74
N PRO A 211 -13.33 -3.83 21.03
CA PRO A 211 -14.24 -3.18 21.96
C PRO A 211 -14.06 -1.65 22.01
N ASN A 212 -12.80 -1.20 22.07
CA ASN A 212 -12.46 0.22 22.12
C ASN A 212 -12.95 1.00 20.87
N VAL A 213 -12.80 0.43 19.68
CA VAL A 213 -13.25 1.06 18.42
C VAL A 213 -14.79 1.11 18.36
N ILE A 214 -15.48 0.06 18.83
CA ILE A 214 -16.94 0.02 18.88
C ILE A 214 -17.48 1.06 19.87
N GLU A 215 -16.89 1.15 21.06
CA GLU A 215 -17.25 2.11 22.08
C GLU A 215 -17.06 3.55 21.61
N ALA A 216 -15.90 3.87 21.01
CA ALA A 216 -15.62 5.19 20.45
C ALA A 216 -16.63 5.57 19.35
N ARG A 217 -17.04 4.61 18.49
CA ARG A 217 -18.08 4.85 17.47
C ARG A 217 -19.45 5.10 18.08
N ASN A 218 -19.83 4.33 19.10
CA ASN A 218 -21.12 4.50 19.78
C ASN A 218 -21.19 5.85 20.50
N HIS A 219 -20.09 6.25 21.15
CA HIS A 219 -19.94 7.55 21.78
C HIS A 219 -20.02 8.71 20.77
N LEU A 220 -19.33 8.60 19.63
CA LEU A 220 -19.43 9.60 18.56
C LEU A 220 -20.86 9.69 18.00
N LYS A 221 -21.54 8.54 17.79
CA LYS A 221 -22.92 8.51 17.31
C LYS A 221 -23.88 9.19 18.28
N SER A 222 -23.75 8.95 19.59
CA SER A 222 -24.63 9.55 20.59
C SER A 222 -24.47 11.08 20.63
N ILE A 223 -23.23 11.58 20.62
CA ILE A 223 -22.94 13.03 20.59
C ILE A 223 -23.40 13.65 19.27
N SER A 224 -23.19 12.98 18.14
CA SER A 224 -23.66 13.44 16.83
C SER A 224 -25.17 13.59 16.79
N LEU A 225 -25.90 12.62 17.36
CA LEU A 225 -27.36 12.65 17.41
C LEU A 225 -27.86 13.77 18.35
N ALA A 226 -27.21 13.97 19.49
CA ALA A 226 -27.49 15.08 20.40
C ALA A 226 -27.26 16.45 19.74
N TYR A 227 -26.13 16.62 19.03
CA TYR A 227 -25.82 17.85 18.31
C TYR A 227 -26.85 18.16 17.20
N HIS A 228 -27.29 17.15 16.44
CA HIS A 228 -28.30 17.36 15.39
C HIS A 228 -29.70 17.64 15.94
N ARG A 229 -30.04 17.12 17.12
CA ARG A 229 -31.31 17.44 17.80
C ARG A 229 -31.31 18.85 18.39
N SER A 230 -30.19 19.30 18.95
CA SER A 230 -30.10 20.61 19.61
C SER A 230 -28.69 21.20 19.42
N PRO A 231 -28.44 21.92 18.32
CA PRO A 231 -27.11 22.45 18.02
C PRO A 231 -26.64 23.45 19.09
N SER A 232 -25.53 23.15 19.76
CA SER A 232 -24.90 24.05 20.75
C SER A 232 -23.38 24.06 20.61
N GLN A 233 -22.73 25.13 21.08
CA GLN A 233 -21.28 25.28 21.03
C GLN A 233 -20.58 24.20 21.87
N SER A 234 -21.15 23.84 23.02
CA SER A 234 -20.65 22.75 23.87
C SER A 234 -20.70 21.39 23.15
N LEU A 235 -21.85 21.04 22.55
CA LEU A 235 -21.99 19.78 21.80
C LEU A 235 -21.09 19.76 20.55
N LYS A 236 -20.84 20.91 19.92
CA LYS A 236 -19.89 21.03 18.81
C LYS A 236 -18.46 20.71 19.25
N ILE A 237 -18.03 21.20 20.41
CA ILE A 237 -16.72 20.90 21.00
C ILE A 237 -16.60 19.41 21.33
N GLN A 238 -17.62 18.83 21.97
CA GLN A 238 -17.66 17.40 22.29
C GLN A 238 -17.63 16.53 21.04
N LEU A 239 -18.33 16.93 19.97
CA LEU A 239 -18.34 16.22 18.70
C LEU A 239 -16.97 16.24 18.02
N ILE A 240 -16.26 17.38 18.08
CA ILE A 240 -14.89 17.50 17.55
C ILE A 240 -13.94 16.63 18.38
N ALA A 241 -14.05 16.63 19.71
CA ALA A 241 -13.24 15.79 20.58
C ALA A 241 -13.48 14.29 20.32
N ALA A 242 -14.75 13.87 20.22
CA ALA A 242 -15.11 12.48 19.92
C ALA A 242 -14.62 12.03 18.55
N LYS A 243 -14.62 12.90 17.54
CA LYS A 243 -14.02 12.61 16.22
C LYS A 243 -12.51 12.44 16.28
N LYS A 244 -11.84 13.20 17.14
CA LYS A 244 -10.38 13.12 17.34
C LYS A 244 -9.97 11.85 18.10
N ASN A 245 -10.85 11.34 18.95
CA ASN A 245 -10.63 10.12 19.73
C ASN A 245 -11.01 8.83 18.99
N LEU A 246 -11.43 8.91 17.71
CA LEU A 246 -11.71 7.72 16.93
C LEU A 246 -10.37 7.09 16.45
N PRO A 247 -10.03 5.85 16.88
CA PRO A 247 -8.85 5.13 16.41
C PRO A 247 -8.93 4.70 14.94
#